data_AF-A0A4S2L1P1-F1
#
_entry.id   AF-A0A4S2L1P1-F1
#
_cell.length_a   1.000
_cell.length_b   1.000
_cell.length_c   1.000
_cell.angle_alpha   90.00
_cell.angle_beta   90.00
_cell.angle_gamma   90.00
#
_symmetry.space_group_name_H-M   'P 1'
#
loop_
_entity.id
_entity.type
_entity.pdbx_description
1 polymer ?
#
loop_
_entity_poly.entity_id
_entity_poly.type
_entity_poly.pdbx_seq_one_letter_code
_entity_poly.pdbx_strand_id
1 'polypeptide(L)' 'MALVPGSPVETDLIVEPATGEIRTRVPLDRETRPSYSLVALPSVRVVITVLDENDNACLLYTSRCV' A
#
# COMPACT_ATOMS: atom_id res chain seq x y z
N MET A 1 -14.00 -1.87 11.20
CA MET A 1 -12.60 -2.10 10.77
C MET A 1 -11.71 -1.45 11.81
N ALA A 2 -10.72 -2.16 12.35
CA ALA A 2 -9.80 -1.58 13.34
C ALA A 2 -8.45 -1.36 12.66
N LEU A 3 -8.07 -0.10 12.50
CA LEU A 3 -6.74 0.30 12.09
C LEU A 3 -5.89 0.48 13.35
N VAL A 4 -4.62 0.09 13.28
CA VAL A 4 -3.70 0.33 14.39
C VAL A 4 -3.31 1.81 14.34
N PRO A 5 -3.50 2.60 15.40
CA PRO A 5 -3.19 4.02 15.40
C PRO A 5 -1.70 4.22 15.08
N GLY A 6 -1.41 5.09 14.12
CA GLY A 6 -0.05 5.32 13.60
C GLY A 6 0.46 4.27 12.61
N SER A 7 -0.41 3.37 12.12
CA SER A 7 -0.03 2.44 11.06
C SER A 7 0.10 3.14 9.70
N PRO A 8 0.97 2.63 8.81
CA PRO A 8 1.06 3.01 7.39
C PRO A 8 -0.31 3.09 6.70
N VAL A 9 -1.19 2.15 7.04
CA VAL A 9 -2.51 2.04 6.45
C VAL A 9 -3.37 3.25 6.82
N GLU A 10 -3.24 3.77 8.04
CA GLU A 10 -4.02 4.93 8.50
C GLU A 10 -3.47 6.25 7.93
N THR A 11 -2.15 6.35 7.75
CA THR A 11 -1.51 7.56 7.22
C THR A 11 -1.60 7.66 5.69
N ASP A 12 -1.46 6.53 4.99
CA ASP A 12 -1.31 6.50 3.54
C ASP A 12 -2.62 6.13 2.83
N LEU A 13 -3.55 5.45 3.51
CA LEU A 13 -4.82 4.98 2.95
C LEU A 13 -6.02 5.55 3.73
N ILE A 14 -7.10 5.84 3.01
CA ILE A 14 -8.42 6.11 3.58
C ILE A 14 -9.24 4.84 3.40
N VAL A 15 -9.87 4.39 4.47
CA VAL A 15 -10.83 3.29 4.42
C VAL A 15 -12.16 3.81 4.96
N GLU A 16 -13.16 3.91 4.08
CA GLU A 16 -14.50 4.35 4.46
C GLU A 16 -15.21 3.22 5.22
N PRO A 17 -15.53 3.39 6.52
CA PRO A 17 -16.07 2.32 7.34
C PRO A 17 -17.52 1.96 7.00
N ALA A 18 -18.26 2.87 6.35
CA ALA A 18 -19.66 2.67 5.98
C ALA A 18 -19.82 1.90 4.65
N THR A 19 -18.93 2.12 3.69
CA THR A 19 -18.99 1.51 2.35
C THR A 19 -17.93 0.44 2.12
N GLY A 20 -16.86 0.42 2.93
CA GLY A 20 -15.69 -0.41 2.71
C GLY A 20 -14.79 0.07 1.58
N GLU A 21 -14.99 1.29 1.08
CA GLU A 21 -14.19 1.86 0.00
C GLU A 21 -12.78 2.19 0.49
N ILE A 22 -11.77 1.79 -0.27
CA ILE A 22 -10.36 2.03 0.04
C ILE A 22 -9.82 3.02 -0.99
N ARG A 23 -9.31 4.16 -0.50
CA ARG A 23 -8.67 5.21 -1.30
C ARG A 23 -7.25 5.45 -0.83
N THR A 24 -6.42 6.00 -1.69
CA THR A 24 -5.07 6.46 -1.32
C THR A 24 -5.14 7.92 -0.86
N ARG A 25 -4.49 8.25 0.26
CA ARG A 25 -4.35 9.63 0.76
C ARG A 25 -3.21 10.37 0.09
N VAL A 26 -2.17 9.62 -0.23
CA VAL A 26 -0.90 10.09 -0.76
C VAL A 26 -0.51 9.21 -1.95
N PRO A 27 0.36 9.71 -2.84
CA PRO A 27 1.00 8.85 -3.85
C PRO A 27 1.67 7.67 -3.15
N LEU A 28 1.36 6.46 -3.60
CA LEU A 28 2.02 5.26 -3.09
C LEU A 28 3.25 4.98 -3.95
N ASP A 29 4.35 4.66 -3.28
CA ASP A 29 5.62 4.33 -3.90
C ASP A 29 6.03 2.92 -3.47
N ARG A 30 6.25 2.04 -4.44
CA ARG A 30 6.49 0.61 -4.17
C ARG A 30 7.84 0.42 -3.47
N GLU A 31 8.83 1.24 -3.80
CA GLU A 31 10.19 1.27 -3.26
C GLU A 31 10.17 1.61 -1.77
N THR A 32 9.27 2.51 -1.37
CA THR A 32 9.02 2.83 0.03
C THR A 32 8.21 1.73 0.71
N ARG A 33 7.08 1.30 0.13
CA ARG A 33 6.21 0.24 0.67
C ARG A 33 5.50 -0.54 -0.44
N PRO A 34 5.82 -1.84 -0.61
CA PRO A 34 5.24 -2.65 -1.68
C PRO A 34 3.84 -3.22 -1.35
N SER A 35 3.45 -3.25 -0.07
CA SER A 35 2.17 -3.85 0.33
C SER A 35 1.63 -3.33 1.66
N TYR A 36 0.30 -3.28 1.77
CA TYR A 36 -0.45 -2.95 2.98
C TYR A 36 -1.36 -4.12 3.36
N SER A 37 -1.52 -4.39 4.66
CA SER A 37 -2.49 -5.38 5.15
C SER A 37 -3.41 -4.77 6.19
N LEU A 38 -4.70 -5.01 6.04
CA LEU A 38 -5.73 -4.51 6.94
C LEU A 38 -6.80 -5.57 7.20
N VAL A 39 -7.42 -5.48 8.38
CA VAL A 39 -8.43 -6.42 8.86
C VAL A 39 -9.78 -5.71 8.88
N ALA A 40 -10.63 -6.08 7.92
CA ALA A 40 -11.94 -5.45 7.74
C ALA A 40 -12.95 -5.95 8.77
N LEU A 41 -12.94 -7.26 9.00
CA LEU A 41 -13.74 -8.01 9.94
C LEU A 41 -12.83 -9.03 10.63
N PRO A 42 -13.17 -9.56 11.82
CA PRO A 42 -12.35 -10.56 12.52
C PRO A 42 -11.97 -11.78 11.65
N SER A 43 -12.73 -12.04 10.59
CA SER A 43 -12.53 -13.17 9.66
C SER A 43 -12.03 -12.77 8.26
N VAL A 44 -11.86 -11.47 7.97
CA VAL A 44 -11.54 -11.00 6.62
C VAL A 44 -10.28 -10.14 6.64
N ARG A 45 -9.24 -10.66 5.98
CA ARG A 45 -7.98 -9.96 5.73
C ARG A 45 -7.96 -9.43 4.31
N VAL A 46 -7.66 -8.15 4.17
CA VAL A 46 -7.43 -7.50 2.89
C VAL A 46 -5.93 -7.22 2.77
N VAL A 47 -5.36 -7.55 1.61
CA VAL A 47 -3.97 -7.26 1.25
C VAL A 47 -4.01 -6.39 0.00
N ILE A 48 -3.38 -5.23 0.09
CA ILE A 48 -3.26 -4.27 -1.02
C ILE A 48 -1.82 -4.32 -1.47
N THR A 49 -1.61 -4.59 -2.76
CA THR A 49 -0.29 -4.58 -3.38
C THR A 49 -0.14 -3.29 -4.16
N VAL A 50 0.94 -2.56 -3.91
CA VAL A 50 1.29 -1.38 -4.70
C VAL A 50 1.89 -1.88 -6.00
N LEU A 51 1.28 -1.50 -7.12
CA LEU A 51 1.82 -1.80 -8.44
C LEU A 51 3.02 -0.88 -8.69
N ASP A 52 4.09 -1.48 -9.21
CA ASP A 52 5.27 -0.73 -9.62
C ASP A 52 4.92 0.11 -10.86
N GLU A 53 5.12 1.43 -10.80
CA GLU A 53 5.02 2.26 -12.00
C GLU A 53 6.31 2.21 -12.85
N ASN A 54 7.34 1.48 -12.42
CA ASN A 54 8.64 1.37 -13.08
C ASN A 54 9.22 2.75 -13.41
N ASP A 55 9.05 3.68 -12.48
CA ASP A 55 9.65 5.01 -12.42
C ASP A 55 11.12 4.96 -11.96
N ASN A 56 11.57 3.79 -11.52
CA ASN A 56 12.97 3.40 -11.44
C ASN A 56 13.57 3.16 -12.84
N ALA A 57 13.76 4.25 -13.59
CA ALA A 57 14.47 4.22 -14.85
C ALA A 57 15.88 3.64 -14.62
N CYS A 58 16.14 2.47 -15.22
CA CYS A 58 17.44 1.84 -15.18
C CYS A 58 18.48 2.79 -15.81
N LEU A 59 19.32 3.40 -14.97
CA LEU A 59 20.55 4.01 -15.43
C LEU A 59 21.48 2.86 -15.85
N LEU A 60 21.52 2.62 -17.16
CA LEU A 60 22.38 1.66 -17.83
C LEU A 60 23.84 1.86 -17.42
N TYR A 61 24.31 1.22 -16.35
CA TYR A 61 25.71 0.80 -16.18
C TYR A 61 26.03 -0.09 -14.97
N THR A 62 25.12 -0.83 -14.31
CA THR A 62 25.61 -1.97 -13.50
C THR A 62 24.66 -3.15 -13.56
N SER A 63 25.22 -4.29 -13.96
CA SER A 63 24.55 -5.56 -14.12
C SER A 63 24.02 -6.08 -12.78
N ARG A 64 22.72 -5.86 -12.53
CA ARG A 64 21.78 -6.75 -11.84
C ARG A 64 20.56 -5.92 -11.42
N CYS A 65 19.38 -6.25 -11.92
CA CYS A 65 18.15 -6.14 -11.14
C CYS A 65 17.31 -7.40 -11.36
N VAL A 66 16.71 -7.84 -10.26
CA VAL A 66 15.76 -8.97 -10.13
C VAL A 66 14.38 -8.52 -10.56
#